data_AF-A0AAJ2QVI5-F1
#
_entry.id   AF-A0AAJ2QVI5-F1
#
_cell.length_a   1.000
_cell.length_b   1.000
_cell.length_c   1.000
_cell.angle_alpha   90.00
_cell.angle_beta   90.00
_cell.angle_gamma   90.00
#
_symmetry.space_group_name_H-M   'P 1'
#
loop_
_entity.id
_entity.type
_entity.pdbx_description
1 polymer ?
#
loop_
_entity_poly.entity_id
_entity_poly.type
_entity_poly.pdbx_seq_one_letter_code
_entity_poly.pdbx_strand_id
1 'polypeptide(L)'
;MSVIQYVMFLALVGLATFCQNLTGFAFGLIFVGVAGATHLMGIGDAANVACLLSVVNGVAYLRAHRQVPQWTLLKPMLISSVIGVIGGVLLLQWLSGNALSGLRMLLGLAIVACALLLLLQKQVNAQVSGPVSLWVAGVASGVLGGLFATPGPPMVYHLYRQPLDRLVVRQCLFAMFLTCALLRLVMVAWEGEITASVLLAAALAFPVVTVVTWLHMRHPPALPKRLVEWMVCLLLVLSGTSLLVSGWNASHPQPVVPDDEMAMAVPQRFQAAAPAPR
;
A
#
# COMPACT_ATOMS: atom_id res chain seq x y z
N MET A 1 16.64 -11.54 -6.23
CA MET A 1 15.90 -10.86 -7.30
C MET A 1 16.74 -10.84 -8.56
N SER A 2 16.15 -11.08 -9.73
CA SER A 2 16.84 -10.89 -11.02
C SER A 2 17.06 -9.40 -11.31
N VAL A 3 17.96 -9.06 -12.23
CA VAL A 3 18.21 -7.65 -12.64
C VAL A 3 16.92 -6.94 -13.07
N ILE A 4 16.07 -7.65 -13.81
CA ILE A 4 14.75 -7.16 -14.24
C ILE A 4 13.84 -6.83 -13.05
N GLN A 5 13.82 -7.67 -12.02
CA GLN A 5 13.02 -7.41 -10.81
C GLN A 5 13.50 -6.18 -10.05
N TYR A 6 14.81 -5.93 -9.98
CA TYR A 6 15.36 -4.71 -9.38
C TYR A 6 14.96 -3.46 -10.17
N VAL A 7 15.03 -3.51 -11.50
CA VAL A 7 14.60 -2.39 -12.35
C VAL A 7 13.11 -2.11 -12.17
N MET A 8 12.27 -3.15 -12.18
CA MET A 8 10.83 -3.01 -11.92
C MET A 8 10.54 -2.44 -10.53
N PHE A 9 11.28 -2.89 -9.51
CA PHE A 9 11.16 -2.38 -8.14
C PHE A 9 11.49 -0.88 -8.08
N LEU A 10 12.63 -0.46 -8.61
CA LEU A 10 13.05 0.95 -8.59
C LEU A 10 12.11 1.83 -9.41
N ALA A 11 11.62 1.33 -10.56
CA ALA A 11 10.62 2.03 -11.36
C ALA A 11 9.30 2.19 -10.60
N LEU A 12 8.85 1.15 -9.90
CA LEU A 12 7.65 1.21 -9.06
C LEU A 12 7.82 2.20 -7.90
N VAL A 13 8.96 2.19 -7.22
CA VAL A 13 9.29 3.16 -6.17
C VAL A 13 9.21 4.58 -6.74
N GLY A 14 9.85 4.84 -7.88
CA GLY A 14 9.84 6.15 -8.53
C GLY A 14 8.42 6.62 -8.88
N LEU A 15 7.61 5.74 -9.49
CA LEU A 15 6.21 6.03 -9.81
C LEU A 15 5.37 6.30 -8.56
N ALA A 16 5.50 5.45 -7.54
CA ALA A 16 4.78 5.61 -6.28
C ALA A 16 5.15 6.92 -5.59
N THR A 17 6.44 7.28 -5.57
CA THR A 17 6.92 8.55 -5.00
C THR A 17 6.44 9.74 -5.79
N PHE A 18 6.45 9.69 -7.12
CA PHE A 18 5.93 10.75 -7.97
C PHE A 18 4.44 11.00 -7.69
N CYS A 19 3.63 9.93 -7.65
CA CYS A 19 2.22 10.01 -7.29
C CYS A 19 2.00 10.50 -5.85
N GLN A 20 2.85 10.10 -4.90
CA GLN A 20 2.81 10.58 -3.52
C GLN A 20 3.08 12.07 -3.43
N ASN A 21 4.07 12.59 -4.14
CA ASN A 21 4.40 14.02 -4.08
C ASN A 21 3.25 14.88 -4.63
N LEU A 22 2.50 14.36 -5.60
CA LEU A 22 1.32 15.03 -6.14
C LEU A 22 0.08 14.93 -5.24
N THR A 23 -0.20 13.74 -4.70
CA THR A 23 -1.44 13.46 -3.94
C THR A 23 -1.30 13.67 -2.43
N GLY A 24 -0.08 13.55 -1.91
CA GLY A 24 0.29 13.61 -0.50
C GLY A 24 0.28 12.27 0.24
N PHE A 25 -0.26 11.18 -0.33
CA PHE A 25 -0.47 9.94 0.44
C PHE A 25 -0.45 8.63 -0.38
N ALA A 26 -0.41 8.67 -1.71
CA ALA A 26 -0.62 7.48 -2.54
C ALA A 26 0.53 6.44 -2.53
N PHE A 27 1.67 6.75 -1.91
CA PHE A 27 2.88 5.92 -1.98
C PHE A 27 2.64 4.47 -1.57
N GLY A 28 2.23 4.24 -0.32
CA GLY A 28 2.08 2.88 0.19
C GLY A 28 1.00 2.10 -0.55
N LEU A 29 -0.10 2.74 -0.96
CA LEU A 29 -1.18 2.09 -1.71
C LEU A 29 -0.69 1.61 -3.08
N ILE A 30 0.03 2.46 -3.82
CA ILE A 30 0.59 2.09 -5.13
C ILE A 30 1.68 1.05 -4.96
N PHE A 31 2.61 1.27 -4.04
CA PHE A 31 3.75 0.40 -3.85
C PHE A 31 3.33 -0.99 -3.34
N VAL A 32 2.56 -1.07 -2.26
CA VAL A 32 2.08 -2.34 -1.68
C VAL A 32 1.10 -3.02 -2.64
N GLY A 33 0.21 -2.27 -3.27
CA GLY A 33 -0.75 -2.81 -4.23
C GLY A 33 -0.07 -3.44 -5.45
N VAL A 34 0.81 -2.70 -6.13
CA VAL A 34 1.48 -3.20 -7.34
C VAL A 34 2.53 -4.25 -6.99
N ALA A 35 3.29 -4.10 -5.90
CA ALA A 35 4.24 -5.13 -5.46
C ALA A 35 3.52 -6.43 -5.09
N GLY A 36 2.36 -6.34 -4.45
CA GLY A 36 1.50 -7.48 -4.14
C GLY A 36 0.91 -8.13 -5.39
N ALA A 37 0.41 -7.33 -6.34
CA ALA A 37 -0.18 -7.84 -7.58
C ALA A 37 0.84 -8.50 -8.51
N THR A 38 2.07 -7.98 -8.56
CA THR A 38 3.16 -8.51 -9.39
C THR A 38 3.97 -9.61 -8.70
N HIS A 39 3.62 -9.97 -7.45
CA HIS A 39 4.39 -10.91 -6.61
C HIS A 39 5.88 -10.54 -6.51
N LEU A 40 6.21 -9.25 -6.63
CA LEU A 40 7.59 -8.77 -6.60
C LEU A 40 8.22 -9.00 -5.22
N MET A 41 7.42 -8.86 -4.17
CA MET A 41 7.81 -9.06 -2.78
C MET A 41 6.58 -9.44 -1.95
N GLY A 42 6.79 -10.00 -0.75
CA GLY A 42 5.70 -10.24 0.19
C GLY A 42 4.98 -8.93 0.55
N ILE A 43 3.66 -8.99 0.75
CA ILE A 43 2.84 -7.81 1.09
C ILE A 43 3.34 -7.17 2.40
N GLY A 44 3.73 -8.00 3.39
CA GLY A 44 4.31 -7.55 4.65
C GLY A 44 5.63 -6.78 4.44
N ASP A 45 6.57 -7.38 3.71
CA ASP A 45 7.84 -6.72 3.36
C ASP A 45 7.60 -5.42 2.60
N ALA A 46 6.63 -5.38 1.67
CA ALA A 46 6.34 -4.20 0.86
C ALA A 46 5.78 -3.08 1.74
N ALA A 47 4.90 -3.43 2.68
CA ALA A 47 4.42 -2.48 3.67
C ALA A 47 5.55 -2.01 4.61
N ASN A 48 6.52 -2.86 4.95
CA ASN A 48 7.67 -2.49 5.78
C ASN A 48 8.63 -1.52 5.07
N VAL A 49 8.98 -1.79 3.81
CA VAL A 49 9.73 -0.84 2.96
C VAL A 49 8.96 0.47 2.81
N ALA A 50 7.65 0.39 2.57
CA ALA A 50 6.82 1.58 2.41
C ALA A 50 6.80 2.45 3.67
N CYS A 51 6.72 1.79 4.84
CA CYS A 51 6.73 2.42 6.15
C CYS A 51 8.04 3.17 6.40
N LEU A 52 9.20 2.52 6.16
CA LEU A 52 10.53 3.14 6.33
C LEU A 52 10.68 4.40 5.46
N LEU A 53 10.31 4.32 4.19
CA LEU A 53 10.39 5.45 3.26
C LEU A 53 9.39 6.56 3.62
N SER A 54 8.22 6.20 4.15
CA SER A 54 7.23 7.18 4.64
C SER A 54 7.72 7.94 5.87
N VAL A 55 8.46 7.29 6.79
CA VAL A 55 9.10 7.97 7.92
C VAL A 55 10.11 9.00 7.42
N VAL A 56 10.99 8.62 6.48
CA VAL A 56 11.97 9.52 5.87
C VAL A 56 11.30 10.75 5.26
N ASN A 57 10.29 10.52 4.41
CA ASN A 57 9.56 11.61 3.75
C ASN A 57 8.81 12.50 4.75
N GLY A 58 8.18 11.91 5.76
CA GLY A 58 7.48 12.63 6.81
C GLY A 58 8.39 13.54 7.63
N VAL A 59 9.55 13.02 8.06
CA VAL A 59 10.56 13.79 8.80
C VAL A 59 11.13 14.92 7.94
N ALA A 60 11.47 14.64 6.68
CA ALA A 60 12.00 15.64 5.76
C ALA A 60 11.00 16.79 5.55
N TYR A 61 9.71 16.48 5.34
CA TYR A 61 8.66 17.48 5.15
C TYR A 61 8.46 18.34 6.40
N LEU A 62 8.35 17.72 7.58
CA LEU A 62 8.10 18.43 8.85
C LEU A 62 9.31 19.28 9.26
N ARG A 63 10.53 18.84 8.95
CA ARG A 63 11.76 19.62 9.16
C ARG A 63 11.82 20.85 8.26
N ALA A 64 11.38 20.73 7.01
CA ALA A 64 11.31 21.84 6.06
C ALA A 64 10.20 22.85 6.42
N HIS A 65 9.12 22.42 7.07
CA HIS A 65 7.96 23.26 7.40
C HIS A 65 7.70 23.29 8.92
N ARG A 66 8.48 24.09 9.66
CA ARG A 66 8.45 24.20 11.13
C ARG A 66 7.29 25.01 11.74
N GLN A 67 6.13 25.06 11.13
CA GLN A 67 5.03 25.85 11.69
C GLN A 67 4.38 25.16 12.89
N VAL A 68 3.70 25.95 13.73
CA VAL A 68 3.04 25.47 14.95
C VAL A 68 1.83 24.62 14.59
N PRO A 69 1.79 23.32 14.96
CA PRO A 69 0.65 22.46 14.66
C PRO A 69 -0.59 22.93 15.42
N GLN A 70 -1.76 22.85 14.77
CA GLN A 70 -3.03 23.06 15.46
C GLN A 70 -3.35 21.84 16.34
N TRP A 71 -2.86 21.87 17.59
CA TRP A 71 -2.98 20.78 18.55
C TRP A 71 -4.43 20.35 18.84
N THR A 72 -5.39 21.26 18.71
CA THR A 72 -6.82 20.98 18.88
C THR A 72 -7.35 19.98 17.85
N LEU A 73 -6.89 20.06 16.60
CA LEU A 73 -7.25 19.10 15.55
C LEU A 73 -6.35 17.86 15.61
N LEU A 74 -5.05 18.08 15.86
CA LEU A 74 -4.05 17.02 15.81
C LEU A 74 -4.26 15.95 16.89
N LYS A 75 -4.56 16.33 18.14
CA LYS A 75 -4.71 15.37 19.26
C LYS A 75 -5.75 14.27 18.99
N PRO A 76 -7.03 14.58 18.70
CA PRO A 76 -8.04 13.55 18.45
C PRO A 76 -7.71 12.70 17.21
N MET A 77 -7.08 13.29 16.19
CA MET A 77 -6.59 12.56 15.01
C MET A 77 -5.50 11.56 15.35
N LEU A 78 -4.51 11.98 16.14
CA LEU A 78 -3.42 11.10 16.56
C LEU A 78 -3.94 9.96 17.43
N ILE A 79 -4.80 10.25 18.41
CA ILE A 79 -5.35 9.21 19.31
C ILE A 79 -6.14 8.17 18.52
N SER A 80 -7.07 8.61 17.68
CA SER A 80 -7.88 7.70 16.84
C SER A 80 -7.01 6.91 15.85
N SER A 81 -5.99 7.53 15.26
CA SER A 81 -5.09 6.85 14.33
C SER A 81 -4.16 5.86 15.02
N VAL A 82 -3.67 6.14 16.22
CA VAL A 82 -2.87 5.22 17.02
C VAL A 82 -3.67 3.95 17.34
N ILE A 83 -4.92 4.11 17.78
CA ILE A 83 -5.82 2.97 18.05
C ILE A 83 -6.02 2.16 16.76
N GLY A 84 -6.26 2.83 15.64
CA GLY A 84 -6.42 2.18 14.34
C GLY A 84 -5.16 1.43 13.90
N VAL A 85 -3.97 2.01 14.07
CA VAL A 85 -2.70 1.38 13.68
C VAL A 85 -2.46 0.11 14.47
N ILE A 86 -2.66 0.14 15.79
CA ILE A 86 -2.50 -1.04 16.64
C ILE A 86 -3.43 -2.15 16.15
N GLY A 87 -4.71 -1.83 15.95
CA GLY A 87 -5.68 -2.80 15.41
C GLY A 87 -5.30 -3.32 14.02
N GLY A 88 -4.81 -2.44 13.14
CA GLY A 88 -4.40 -2.79 11.78
C GLY A 88 -3.16 -3.69 11.73
N VAL A 89 -2.16 -3.45 12.59
CA VAL A 89 -0.94 -4.26 12.65
C VAL A 89 -1.23 -5.65 13.24
N LEU A 90 -2.00 -5.72 14.32
CA LEU A 90 -2.43 -7.01 14.88
C LEU A 90 -3.27 -7.82 13.88
N LEU A 91 -4.15 -7.14 13.14
CA LEU A 91 -4.93 -7.76 12.07
C LEU A 91 -4.02 -8.25 10.93
N LEU A 92 -2.99 -7.48 10.56
CA LEU A 92 -2.00 -7.87 9.55
C LEU A 92 -1.30 -9.18 9.94
N GLN A 93 -0.82 -9.27 11.18
CA GLN A 93 -0.12 -10.45 11.69
C GLN A 93 -1.02 -11.68 11.66
N TRP A 94 -2.24 -11.54 12.19
CA TRP A 94 -3.20 -12.64 12.21
C TRP A 94 -3.54 -13.13 10.80
N LEU A 95 -3.75 -12.21 9.83
CA LEU A 95 -4.00 -12.60 8.44
C LEU A 95 -2.76 -13.18 7.74
N SER A 96 -1.56 -12.68 8.05
CA SER A 96 -0.31 -13.16 7.45
C SER A 96 -0.02 -14.61 7.85
N GLY A 97 -0.33 -14.98 9.10
CA GLY A 97 -0.11 -16.33 9.64
C GLY A 97 -1.20 -17.34 9.25
N ASN A 98 -2.47 -16.91 9.17
CA ASN A 98 -3.59 -17.84 8.98
C ASN A 98 -4.20 -17.84 7.57
N ALA A 99 -4.12 -16.75 6.81
CA ALA A 99 -4.90 -16.58 5.58
C ALA A 99 -4.27 -15.60 4.58
N LEU A 100 -3.16 -15.99 3.95
CA LEU A 100 -2.50 -15.21 2.88
C LEU A 100 -3.47 -14.80 1.75
N SER A 101 -4.43 -15.66 1.38
CA SER A 101 -5.48 -15.36 0.40
C SER A 101 -6.45 -14.29 0.91
N GLY A 102 -6.82 -14.37 2.20
CA GLY A 102 -7.62 -13.35 2.87
C GLY A 102 -6.93 -12.00 2.94
N LEU A 103 -5.60 -11.98 3.16
CA LEU A 103 -4.81 -10.74 3.17
C LEU A 103 -4.81 -10.06 1.82
N ARG A 104 -4.64 -10.83 0.74
CA ARG A 104 -4.71 -10.32 -0.65
C ARG A 104 -6.08 -9.74 -0.97
N MET A 105 -7.15 -10.43 -0.57
CA MET A 105 -8.52 -9.95 -0.77
C MET A 105 -8.81 -8.70 0.05
N LEU A 106 -8.38 -8.65 1.32
CA LEU A 106 -8.54 -7.49 2.19
C LEU A 106 -7.77 -6.28 1.64
N LEU A 107 -6.54 -6.48 1.17
CA LEU A 107 -5.75 -5.45 0.51
C LEU A 107 -6.46 -4.95 -0.76
N GLY A 108 -6.91 -5.85 -1.63
CA GLY A 108 -7.64 -5.51 -2.84
C GLY A 108 -8.92 -4.70 -2.54
N LEU A 109 -9.71 -5.13 -1.55
CA LEU A 109 -10.92 -4.44 -1.11
C LEU A 109 -10.59 -3.05 -0.53
N ALA A 110 -9.56 -2.95 0.31
CA ALA A 110 -9.12 -1.69 0.87
C ALA A 110 -8.66 -0.72 -0.21
N ILE A 111 -7.89 -1.19 -1.20
CA ILE A 111 -7.45 -0.38 -2.35
C ILE A 111 -8.66 0.13 -3.15
N VAL A 112 -9.65 -0.73 -3.45
CA VAL A 112 -10.87 -0.34 -4.19
C VAL A 112 -11.71 0.66 -3.38
N ALA A 113 -11.89 0.43 -2.09
CA ALA A 113 -12.59 1.37 -1.21
C ALA A 113 -11.88 2.73 -1.16
N CYS A 114 -10.55 2.75 -1.12
CA CYS A 114 -9.75 3.96 -1.17
C CYS A 114 -9.91 4.69 -2.52
N ALA A 115 -9.89 3.96 -3.64
CA ALA A 115 -10.12 4.52 -4.96
C ALA A 115 -11.51 5.17 -5.07
N LEU A 116 -12.55 4.51 -4.57
CA LEU A 116 -13.91 5.05 -4.52
C LEU A 116 -14.01 6.31 -3.65
N LEU A 117 -13.38 6.31 -2.46
CA LEU A 117 -13.33 7.48 -1.58
C LEU A 117 -12.69 8.69 -2.26
N LEU A 118 -11.65 8.48 -3.07
CA LEU A 118 -11.01 9.55 -3.85
C LEU A 118 -11.92 10.08 -4.97
N LEU A 119 -12.65 9.22 -5.67
CA LEU A 119 -13.62 9.65 -6.69
C LEU A 119 -14.81 10.41 -6.10
N LEU A 120 -15.23 10.05 -4.89
CA LEU A 120 -16.31 10.72 -4.16
C LEU A 120 -15.89 12.09 -3.59
N GLN A 121 -14.60 12.45 -3.65
CA GLN A 121 -14.06 13.71 -3.14
C GLN A 121 -14.44 14.90 -4.05
N LYS A 122 -15.73 15.27 -4.05
CA LYS A 122 -16.29 16.20 -5.04
C LYS A 122 -16.69 17.57 -4.48
N GLN A 123 -16.85 17.74 -3.16
CA GLN A 123 -17.35 19.00 -2.59
C GLN A 123 -16.71 19.36 -1.24
N VAL A 124 -16.26 20.61 -1.08
CA VAL A 124 -15.91 21.18 0.22
C VAL A 124 -17.20 21.29 1.05
N ASN A 125 -17.17 20.82 2.29
CA ASN A 125 -18.34 20.93 3.15
C ASN A 125 -18.49 22.37 3.64
N ALA A 126 -19.71 22.92 3.60
CA ALA A 126 -20.01 24.26 4.10
C ALA A 126 -19.89 24.37 5.64
N GLN A 127 -19.83 23.25 6.35
CA GLN A 127 -19.69 23.19 7.81
C GLN A 127 -18.59 22.21 8.22
N VAL A 128 -17.92 22.52 9.35
CA VAL A 128 -16.93 21.63 9.96
C VAL A 128 -17.62 20.33 10.37
N SER A 129 -17.14 19.21 9.87
CA SER A 129 -17.70 17.90 10.19
C SER A 129 -17.55 17.61 11.69
N GLY A 130 -18.59 17.01 12.29
CA GLY A 130 -18.63 16.75 13.73
C GLY A 130 -17.51 15.81 14.22
N PRO A 131 -17.20 15.83 15.54
CA PRO A 131 -16.09 15.09 16.13
C PRO A 131 -16.14 13.58 15.88
N VAL A 132 -17.33 13.00 15.74
CA VAL A 132 -17.51 11.57 15.41
C VAL A 132 -16.95 11.23 14.03
N SER A 133 -17.17 12.09 13.03
CA SER A 133 -16.65 11.85 11.68
C SER A 133 -15.12 11.92 11.63
N LEU A 134 -14.52 12.82 12.43
CA LEU A 134 -13.08 12.93 12.59
C LEU A 134 -12.49 11.65 13.21
N TRP A 135 -13.12 11.13 14.26
CA TRP A 135 -12.70 9.89 14.92
C TRP A 135 -12.81 8.68 14.00
N VAL A 136 -13.92 8.53 13.28
CA VAL A 136 -14.08 7.43 12.31
C VAL A 136 -13.05 7.52 11.19
N ALA A 137 -12.82 8.72 10.64
CA ALA A 137 -11.78 8.92 9.64
C ALA A 137 -10.38 8.61 10.17
N GLY A 138 -10.09 8.96 11.43
CA GLY A 138 -8.83 8.66 12.12
C GLY A 138 -8.62 7.18 12.36
N VAL A 139 -9.62 6.47 12.89
CA VAL A 139 -9.53 5.02 13.09
C VAL A 139 -9.38 4.31 11.74
N ALA A 140 -10.20 4.64 10.74
CA ALA A 140 -10.10 4.03 9.40
C ALA A 140 -8.74 4.28 8.76
N SER A 141 -8.23 5.50 8.87
CA SER A 141 -6.88 5.87 8.42
C SER A 141 -5.81 5.09 9.18
N GLY A 142 -5.93 4.99 10.50
CA GLY A 142 -5.01 4.22 11.33
C GLY A 142 -4.97 2.75 10.93
N VAL A 143 -6.14 2.11 10.72
CA VAL A 143 -6.23 0.69 10.32
C VAL A 143 -5.55 0.47 8.97
N LEU A 144 -5.83 1.32 7.97
CA LEU A 144 -5.14 1.27 6.67
C LEU A 144 -3.63 1.56 6.79
N GLY A 145 -3.26 2.45 7.70
CA GLY A 145 -1.88 2.76 8.07
C GLY A 145 -1.16 1.57 8.67
N GLY A 146 -1.81 0.82 9.56
CA GLY A 146 -1.26 -0.37 10.19
C GLY A 146 -1.11 -1.53 9.22
N LEU A 147 -2.17 -1.83 8.45
CA LEU A 147 -2.20 -2.93 7.49
C LEU A 147 -1.22 -2.70 6.32
N PHE A 148 -1.26 -1.52 5.69
CA PHE A 148 -0.64 -1.30 4.38
C PHE A 148 0.28 -0.09 4.33
N ALA A 149 0.71 0.42 5.48
CA ALA A 149 1.52 1.63 5.59
C ALA A 149 0.91 2.85 4.85
N THR A 150 -0.42 2.88 4.69
CA THR A 150 -1.11 3.95 3.95
C THR A 150 -2.30 4.53 4.71
N PRO A 151 -2.05 5.43 5.67
CA PRO A 151 -3.12 6.03 6.46
C PRO A 151 -3.93 7.09 5.71
N GLY A 152 -3.64 7.34 4.44
CA GLY A 152 -4.01 8.57 3.75
C GLY A 152 -5.48 8.80 3.45
N PRO A 153 -6.13 7.95 2.65
CA PRO A 153 -7.34 8.33 1.93
C PRO A 153 -8.50 8.81 2.81
N PRO A 154 -8.84 8.15 3.94
CA PRO A 154 -9.97 8.59 4.76
C PRO A 154 -9.71 9.93 5.44
N MET A 155 -8.51 10.16 5.98
CA MET A 155 -8.19 11.41 6.65
C MET A 155 -7.94 12.55 5.66
N VAL A 156 -7.30 12.26 4.54
CA VAL A 156 -7.13 13.22 3.43
C VAL A 156 -8.51 13.65 2.94
N TYR A 157 -9.43 12.71 2.73
CA TYR A 157 -10.80 13.00 2.36
C TYR A 157 -11.50 13.92 3.36
N HIS A 158 -11.34 13.63 4.66
CA HIS A 158 -11.99 14.40 5.72
C HIS A 158 -11.41 15.83 5.85
N LEU A 159 -10.08 15.97 5.98
CA LEU A 159 -9.41 17.26 6.19
C LEU A 159 -9.53 18.20 4.99
N TYR A 160 -9.41 17.71 3.75
CA TYR A 160 -9.49 18.57 2.56
C TYR A 160 -10.91 19.11 2.31
N ARG A 161 -11.94 18.58 2.98
CA ARG A 161 -13.32 19.10 2.93
C ARG A 161 -13.60 20.14 4.01
N GLN A 162 -12.69 20.36 4.95
CA GLN A 162 -12.85 21.37 6.01
C GLN A 162 -12.39 22.75 5.50
N PRO A 163 -12.97 23.85 6.01
CA PRO A 163 -12.58 25.22 5.67
C PRO A 163 -11.28 25.64 6.39
N LEU A 164 -10.23 24.83 6.24
CA LEU A 164 -8.91 25.06 6.85
C LEU A 164 -7.91 25.46 5.78
N ASP A 165 -6.86 26.17 6.20
CA ASP A 165 -5.74 26.48 5.32
C ASP A 165 -5.05 25.17 4.85
N ARG A 166 -4.71 25.13 3.55
CA ARG A 166 -4.12 23.95 2.90
C ARG A 166 -2.79 23.57 3.54
N LEU A 167 -2.05 24.57 4.04
CA LEU A 167 -0.77 24.36 4.70
C LEU A 167 -0.95 23.61 6.04
N VAL A 168 -1.94 24.02 6.83
CA VAL A 168 -2.32 23.38 8.10
C VAL A 168 -2.79 21.95 7.87
N VAL A 169 -3.67 21.73 6.87
CA VAL A 169 -4.16 20.39 6.51
C VAL A 169 -3.00 19.45 6.19
N ARG A 170 -2.06 19.88 5.34
CA ARG A 170 -0.89 19.07 4.98
C ARG A 170 -0.03 18.76 6.20
N GLN A 171 0.22 19.73 7.08
CA GLN A 171 1.00 19.49 8.30
C GLN A 171 0.36 18.47 9.23
N CYS A 172 -0.96 18.56 9.46
CA CYS A 172 -1.68 17.59 10.27
C CYS A 172 -1.60 16.18 9.66
N LEU A 173 -1.75 16.07 8.33
CA LEU A 173 -1.62 14.79 7.62
C LEU A 173 -0.22 14.21 7.74
N PHE A 174 0.83 14.98 7.49
CA PHE A 174 2.21 14.51 7.59
C PHE A 174 2.58 14.13 9.03
N ALA A 175 2.14 14.90 10.03
CA ALA A 175 2.33 14.57 11.44
C ALA A 175 1.62 13.26 11.82
N MET A 176 0.38 13.07 11.34
CA MET A 176 -0.38 11.83 11.55
C MET A 176 0.29 10.65 10.85
N PHE A 177 0.68 10.78 9.58
CA PHE A 177 1.35 9.72 8.82
C PHE A 177 2.68 9.33 9.44
N LEU A 178 3.47 10.31 9.87
CA LEU A 178 4.73 10.05 10.56
C LEU A 178 4.50 9.30 11.87
N THR A 179 3.50 9.72 12.67
CA THR A 179 3.16 9.03 13.92
C THR A 179 2.70 7.59 13.67
N CYS A 180 1.83 7.37 12.68
CA CYS A 180 1.39 6.03 12.30
C CYS A 180 2.55 5.16 11.81
N ALA A 181 3.42 5.71 10.98
CA ALA A 181 4.57 4.99 10.42
C ALA A 181 5.58 4.64 11.52
N LEU A 182 5.89 5.56 12.44
CA LEU A 182 6.76 5.29 13.58
C LEU A 182 6.17 4.21 14.50
N LEU A 183 4.89 4.30 14.85
CA LEU A 183 4.24 3.30 15.68
C LEU A 183 4.27 1.92 15.02
N ARG A 184 3.89 1.84 13.74
CA ARG A 184 3.96 0.59 12.97
C ARG A 184 5.38 0.04 12.93
N LEU A 185 6.38 0.90 12.69
CA LEU A 185 7.78 0.50 12.65
C LEU A 185 8.24 -0.09 13.98
N VAL A 186 7.86 0.50 15.11
CA VAL A 186 8.16 -0.02 16.44
C VAL A 186 7.52 -1.39 16.67
N MET A 187 6.25 -1.58 16.29
CA MET A 187 5.55 -2.86 16.43
C MET A 187 6.21 -3.96 15.58
N VAL A 188 6.46 -3.68 14.30
CA VAL A 188 7.09 -4.63 13.37
C VAL A 188 8.54 -4.92 13.77
N ALA A 189 9.27 -3.93 14.32
CA ALA A 189 10.61 -4.13 14.84
C ALA A 189 10.62 -5.04 16.08
N TRP A 190 9.62 -4.91 16.96
CA TRP A 190 9.48 -5.76 18.15
C TRP A 190 9.31 -7.24 17.76
N GLU A 191 8.59 -7.51 16.68
CA GLU A 191 8.37 -8.86 16.16
C GLU A 191 9.56 -9.42 15.37
N GLY A 192 10.57 -8.61 15.07
CA GLY A 192 11.72 -9.04 14.28
C GLY A 192 11.43 -9.19 12.80
N GLU A 193 10.31 -8.65 12.29
CA GLU A 193 9.95 -8.72 10.87
C GLU A 193 10.78 -7.76 9.98
N ILE A 194 11.60 -6.89 10.57
CA ILE A 194 12.54 -6.06 9.82
C ILE A 194 13.76 -6.90 9.45
N THR A 195 13.65 -7.55 8.30
CA THR A 195 14.74 -8.36 7.72
C THR A 195 15.81 -7.50 7.05
N ALA A 196 17.01 -8.05 6.89
CA ALA A 196 18.11 -7.38 6.19
C ALA A 196 17.77 -7.07 4.72
N SER A 197 16.94 -7.89 4.08
CA SER A 197 16.44 -7.67 2.72
C SER A 197 15.53 -6.44 2.64
N VAL A 198 14.63 -6.24 3.60
CA VAL A 198 13.77 -5.04 3.70
C VAL A 198 14.62 -3.78 3.88
N LEU A 199 15.62 -3.82 4.77
CA LEU A 199 16.54 -2.70 4.98
C LEU A 199 17.35 -2.39 3.72
N LEU A 200 17.87 -3.39 3.03
CA LEU A 200 18.60 -3.21 1.77
C LEU A 200 17.69 -2.63 0.68
N ALA A 201 16.47 -3.14 0.54
CA ALA A 201 15.49 -2.65 -0.42
C ALA A 201 15.12 -1.18 -0.13
N ALA A 202 14.91 -0.82 1.14
CA ALA A 202 14.67 0.56 1.55
C ALA A 202 15.89 1.46 1.28
N ALA A 203 17.10 0.98 1.55
CA ALA A 203 18.35 1.71 1.27
C ALA A 203 18.56 1.95 -0.23
N LEU A 204 18.24 0.97 -1.09
CA LEU A 204 18.29 1.11 -2.55
C LEU A 204 17.19 2.03 -3.09
N ALA A 205 16.00 2.00 -2.48
CA ALA A 205 14.88 2.86 -2.84
C ALA A 205 15.11 4.33 -2.43
N PHE A 206 15.79 4.57 -1.31
CA PHE A 206 16.07 5.89 -0.77
C PHE A 206 16.63 6.92 -1.78
N PRO A 207 17.69 6.64 -2.56
CA PRO A 207 18.19 7.57 -3.58
C PRO A 207 17.14 7.87 -4.65
N VAL A 208 16.33 6.90 -5.05
CA VAL A 208 15.26 7.12 -6.03
C VAL A 208 14.20 8.05 -5.46
N VAL A 209 13.75 7.80 -4.23
CA VAL A 209 12.76 8.64 -3.55
C VAL A 209 13.25 10.07 -3.42
N THR A 210 14.50 10.26 -3.01
CA THR A 210 15.10 11.59 -2.83
C THR A 210 15.27 12.32 -4.16
N VAL A 211 15.76 11.66 -5.21
CA VAL A 211 15.91 12.26 -6.54
C VAL A 211 14.55 12.65 -7.14
N VAL A 212 13.55 11.76 -7.08
CA VAL A 212 12.20 12.04 -7.60
C VAL A 212 11.55 13.19 -6.83
N THR A 213 11.72 13.22 -5.51
CA THR A 213 11.18 14.29 -4.66
C THR A 213 11.87 15.62 -4.91
N TRP A 214 13.19 15.62 -5.04
CA TRP A 214 13.94 16.82 -5.40
C TRP A 214 13.56 17.35 -6.79
N LEU A 215 13.43 16.46 -7.77
CA LEU A 215 13.01 16.82 -9.12
C LEU A 215 11.62 17.43 -9.14
N HIS A 216 10.68 16.86 -8.37
CA HIS A 216 9.33 17.39 -8.21
C HIS A 216 9.31 18.78 -7.57
N MET A 217 10.13 19.01 -6.55
CA MET A 217 10.24 20.32 -5.90
C MET A 217 10.87 21.38 -6.80
N ARG A 218 11.85 20.99 -7.63
CA ARG A 218 12.52 21.89 -8.58
C ARG A 218 11.69 22.17 -9.83
N HIS A 219 10.95 21.17 -10.30
CA HIS A 219 10.09 21.25 -11.48
C HIS A 219 8.68 20.77 -11.11
N PRO A 220 7.90 21.62 -10.42
CA PRO A 220 6.53 21.27 -10.08
C PRO A 220 5.72 21.05 -11.36
N PRO A 221 5.22 19.84 -11.62
CA PRO A 221 4.50 19.55 -12.84
C PRO A 221 3.18 20.32 -12.86
N ALA A 222 2.89 20.98 -13.99
CA ALA A 222 1.66 21.73 -14.21
C ALA A 222 0.45 20.82 -14.53
N LEU A 223 0.31 19.72 -13.78
CA LEU A 223 -0.78 18.76 -13.98
C LEU A 223 -2.02 19.18 -13.18
N PRO A 224 -3.23 19.13 -13.78
CA PRO A 224 -4.44 19.38 -13.03
C PRO A 224 -4.61 18.29 -11.97
N LYS A 225 -4.84 18.68 -10.71
CA LYS A 225 -4.99 17.77 -9.56
C LYS A 225 -5.95 16.61 -9.84
N ARG A 226 -7.05 16.89 -10.55
CA ARG A 226 -8.05 15.91 -10.97
C ARG A 226 -7.51 14.81 -11.87
N LEU A 227 -6.60 15.13 -12.80
CA LEU A 227 -6.00 14.14 -13.70
C LEU A 227 -5.12 13.18 -12.89
N VAL A 228 -4.34 13.72 -11.94
CA VAL A 228 -3.49 12.88 -11.09
C VAL A 228 -4.33 11.96 -10.20
N GLU A 229 -5.38 12.49 -9.57
CA GLU A 229 -6.30 11.69 -8.76
C GLU A 229 -6.95 10.58 -9.60
N TRP A 230 -7.34 10.88 -10.84
CA TRP A 230 -7.85 9.89 -11.79
C TRP A 230 -6.83 8.84 -12.18
N MET A 231 -5.59 9.22 -12.48
CA MET A 231 -4.52 8.28 -12.82
C MET A 231 -4.18 7.36 -11.65
N VAL A 232 -4.07 7.91 -10.45
CA VAL A 232 -3.85 7.14 -9.22
C VAL A 232 -5.04 6.21 -8.98
N CYS A 233 -6.26 6.71 -9.10
CA CYS A 233 -7.47 5.91 -8.93
C CYS A 233 -7.52 4.75 -9.93
N LEU A 234 -7.22 5.00 -11.21
CA LEU A 234 -7.17 3.96 -12.23
C LEU A 234 -6.13 2.89 -11.88
N LEU A 235 -4.93 3.30 -11.49
CA LEU A 235 -3.85 2.39 -11.13
C LEU A 235 -4.19 1.56 -9.89
N LEU A 236 -4.85 2.17 -8.91
CA LEU A 236 -5.36 1.48 -7.72
C LEU A 236 -6.48 0.50 -8.06
N VAL A 237 -7.44 0.88 -8.91
CA VAL A 237 -8.51 -0.05 -9.33
C VAL A 237 -7.93 -1.24 -10.07
N LEU A 238 -6.98 -1.03 -11.00
CA LEU A 238 -6.31 -2.10 -11.72
C LEU A 238 -5.53 -3.02 -10.76
N SER A 239 -4.73 -2.46 -9.86
CA SER A 239 -3.98 -3.23 -8.88
C SER A 239 -4.88 -3.99 -7.89
N GLY A 240 -5.91 -3.32 -7.37
CA GLY A 240 -6.86 -3.88 -6.41
C GLY A 240 -7.72 -4.99 -7.02
N THR A 241 -8.21 -4.82 -8.24
CA THR A 241 -8.95 -5.87 -8.97
C THR A 241 -8.06 -7.06 -9.29
N SER A 242 -6.82 -6.84 -9.73
CA SER A 242 -5.84 -7.92 -9.93
C SER A 242 -5.58 -8.71 -8.65
N LEU A 243 -5.48 -8.04 -7.50
CA LEU A 243 -5.30 -8.69 -6.19
C LEU A 243 -6.55 -9.47 -5.75
N LEU A 244 -7.75 -8.94 -6.02
CA LEU A 244 -9.01 -9.65 -5.75
C LEU A 244 -9.12 -10.92 -6.59
N VAL A 245 -8.81 -10.86 -7.88
CA VAL A 245 -8.82 -12.03 -8.78
C VAL A 245 -7.76 -13.04 -8.36
N SER A 246 -6.54 -12.59 -8.07
CA SER A 246 -5.46 -13.47 -7.58
C SER A 246 -5.82 -14.12 -6.24
N GLY A 247 -6.40 -13.36 -5.31
CA GLY A 247 -6.87 -13.88 -4.02
C GLY A 247 -8.02 -14.89 -4.16
N TRP A 248 -8.96 -14.65 -5.08
CA TRP A 248 -10.08 -15.54 -5.38
C TRP A 248 -9.62 -16.86 -6.04
N ASN A 249 -8.68 -16.76 -6.99
CA ASN A 249 -8.10 -17.95 -7.62
C ASN A 249 -7.28 -18.78 -6.62
N ALA A 250 -6.65 -18.13 -5.63
CA ALA A 250 -5.93 -18.83 -4.57
C ALA A 250 -6.86 -19.47 -3.52
N SER A 251 -8.13 -19.05 -3.40
CA SER A 251 -9.11 -19.65 -2.48
C SER A 251 -9.90 -20.80 -3.10
N HIS A 252 -9.88 -20.94 -4.43
CA HIS A 252 -10.45 -22.08 -5.16
C HIS A 252 -9.31 -22.80 -5.87
N PRO A 253 -8.65 -23.80 -5.24
CA PRO A 253 -7.64 -24.58 -5.94
C PRO A 253 -8.27 -25.15 -7.20
N GLN A 254 -7.70 -24.80 -8.37
CA GLN A 254 -8.11 -25.42 -9.61
C GLN A 254 -7.93 -26.93 -9.44
N PRO A 255 -8.89 -27.77 -9.85
CA PRO A 255 -8.62 -29.19 -9.97
C PRO A 255 -7.43 -29.31 -10.92
N VAL A 256 -6.32 -29.85 -10.41
CA VAL A 256 -5.18 -30.25 -11.23
C VAL A 256 -5.74 -31.18 -12.29
N VAL A 257 -5.96 -30.67 -13.50
CA VAL A 257 -6.19 -31.52 -14.66
C VAL A 257 -4.85 -32.23 -14.82
N PRO A 258 -4.77 -33.55 -14.60
CA PRO A 258 -3.54 -34.27 -14.84
C PRO A 258 -3.16 -34.03 -16.29
N ASP A 259 -1.93 -33.61 -16.54
CA ASP A 259 -1.41 -33.58 -17.90
C ASP A 259 -1.57 -34.98 -18.49
N ASP A 260 -2.50 -35.13 -19.44
CA ASP A 260 -2.72 -36.36 -20.22
C ASP A 260 -1.45 -36.79 -20.99
N GLU A 261 -0.36 -36.03 -20.91
CA GLU A 261 0.97 -36.40 -21.40
C GLU A 261 1.62 -37.55 -20.61
N MET A 262 1.26 -37.79 -19.33
CA MET A 262 1.79 -38.94 -18.59
C MET A 262 1.09 -40.28 -18.92
N ALA A 263 -0.09 -40.25 -19.56
CA ALA A 263 -0.81 -41.46 -19.96
C ALA A 263 -0.28 -42.10 -21.26
N MET A 264 0.50 -41.37 -22.07
CA MET A 264 1.10 -41.89 -23.31
C MET A 264 2.48 -42.52 -23.13
N ALA A 265 3.07 -42.46 -21.94
CA ALA A 265 4.33 -43.14 -21.61
C ALA A 265 4.12 -44.58 -21.12
N VAL A 266 3.34 -45.38 -21.85
CA VAL A 266 3.36 -46.85 -21.67
C VAL A 266 4.60 -47.36 -22.42
N PRO A 267 5.56 -48.01 -21.74
CA PRO A 267 6.69 -48.62 -22.44
C PRO A 267 6.17 -49.79 -23.30
N GLN A 268 6.32 -49.69 -24.63
CA GLN A 268 6.00 -50.72 -25.62
C GLN A 268 6.85 -52.02 -25.49
N ARG A 269 7.28 -52.42 -24.29
CA ARG A 269 8.17 -53.58 -24.08
C ARG A 269 7.46 -54.91 -23.80
N PHE A 270 6.13 -54.98 -23.90
CA PHE A 270 5.38 -56.22 -23.58
C PHE A 270 4.34 -56.66 -24.63
N GLN A 271 4.47 -56.27 -25.90
CA GLN A 271 3.66 -56.81 -27.01
C GLN A 271 4.52 -57.44 -28.11
N ALA A 272 5.34 -58.43 -27.75
CA ALA A 272 5.99 -59.31 -28.74
C ALA A 272 6.27 -60.69 -28.13
N ALA A 273 5.21 -61.48 -27.90
CA ALA A 273 5.31 -62.93 -27.71
C ALA A 273 3.94 -63.58 -27.96
N ALA A 274 3.50 -63.62 -29.22
CA ALA A 274 2.48 -64.57 -29.65
C ALA A 274 3.21 -65.76 -30.31
N PRO A 275 2.95 -67.02 -29.90
CA PRO A 275 3.52 -68.18 -30.59
C PRO A 275 2.81 -68.40 -31.93
N ALA A 276 3.60 -68.66 -32.98
CA ALA A 276 3.11 -69.01 -34.31
C ALA A 276 2.52 -70.44 -34.32
N PRO A 277 1.43 -70.70 -35.08
CA PRO A 277 0.88 -72.03 -35.23
C PRO A 277 1.63 -72.80 -36.33
N ARG A 278 2.13 -73.99 -36.00
CA ARG A 278 2.36 -75.11 -36.92
C ARG A 278 2.07 -76.42 -36.20
#